data_AF-A0A920MBN4-F1
#
_entry.id   AF-A0A920MBN4-F1
#
_cell.length_a   1.000
_cell.length_b   1.000
_cell.length_c   1.000
_cell.angle_alpha   90.00
_cell.angle_beta   90.00
_cell.angle_gamma   90.00
#
_symmetry.space_group_name_H-M   'P 1'
#
loop_
_entity.id
_entity.type
_entity.pdbx_description
1 polymer ?
#
loop_
_entity_poly.entity_id
_entity_poly.type
_entity_poly.pdbx_seq_one_letter_code
_entity_poly.pdbx_strand_id
1 'polypeptide(L)'
;MNNFSTNFVKLREERGLSIKQVASFTGATTKDVKKWESGTSLPTDTKIIAALEGLLGKEISQTLESNDFKPIKTSEKIIEDSLFTIDKEKNVDLKSGIFNRFKSDKEKKQKNTTSEMNVFDVYSDKEVIDDDKKIDFDELYENALEERPYIADPKQLSFYFSRNIKTFISVSILLYIAVKAFQMFLNSFNLFIDNLL
;
A
#
# COMPACT_ATOMS: atom_id res chain seq x y z
N MET A 1 -9.05 -15.41 37.02
CA MET A 1 -10.00 -14.65 36.18
C MET A 1 -9.48 -14.70 34.75
N ASN A 2 -10.19 -15.34 33.83
CA ASN A 2 -9.75 -15.50 32.45
C ASN A 2 -9.98 -14.18 31.71
N ASN A 3 -8.92 -13.42 31.47
CA ASN A 3 -9.01 -12.17 30.73
C ASN A 3 -8.96 -12.48 29.23
N PHE A 4 -9.90 -11.93 28.46
CA PHE A 4 -9.97 -12.08 27.00
C PHE A 4 -8.61 -11.82 26.35
N SER A 5 -7.88 -10.78 26.77
CA SER A 5 -6.58 -10.43 26.21
C SER A 5 -5.54 -11.54 26.38
N THR A 6 -5.48 -12.16 27.55
CA THR A 6 -4.52 -13.24 27.85
C THR A 6 -4.80 -14.50 27.05
N ASN A 7 -6.08 -14.87 26.88
CA ASN A 7 -6.47 -16.01 26.05
C ASN A 7 -6.28 -15.71 24.56
N PHE A 8 -6.55 -14.49 24.14
CA PHE A 8 -6.32 -14.03 22.77
C PHE A 8 -4.86 -14.13 22.37
N VAL A 9 -3.93 -13.62 23.21
CA VAL A 9 -2.48 -13.71 22.95
C VAL A 9 -2.04 -15.17 22.88
N LYS A 10 -2.45 -15.99 23.85
CA LYS A 10 -2.12 -17.42 23.88
C LYS A 10 -2.59 -18.15 22.61
N LEU A 11 -3.86 -18.01 22.24
CA LEU A 11 -4.45 -18.69 21.09
C LEU A 11 -3.89 -18.18 19.75
N ARG A 12 -3.50 -16.91 19.68
CA ARG A 12 -2.83 -16.33 18.51
C ARG A 12 -1.43 -16.91 18.34
N GLU A 13 -0.66 -16.99 19.44
CA GLU A 13 0.71 -17.51 19.44
C GLU A 13 0.75 -19.02 19.17
N GLU A 14 -0.16 -19.81 19.76
CA GLU A 14 -0.29 -21.25 19.49
C GLU A 14 -0.55 -21.54 18.00
N ARG A 15 -1.27 -20.65 17.31
CA ARG A 15 -1.55 -20.77 15.87
C ARG A 15 -0.50 -20.07 14.99
N GLY A 16 0.53 -19.48 15.57
CA GLY A 16 1.58 -18.77 14.83
C GLY A 16 1.08 -17.57 14.02
N LEU A 17 -0.07 -16.99 14.39
CA LEU A 17 -0.70 -15.91 13.63
C LEU A 17 -0.09 -14.56 13.99
N SER A 18 0.28 -13.75 13.00
CA SER A 18 0.68 -12.37 13.23
C SER A 18 -0.54 -11.46 13.42
N ILE A 19 -0.35 -10.34 14.14
CA ILE A 19 -1.38 -9.29 14.31
C ILE A 19 -1.92 -8.80 12.95
N LYS A 20 -1.07 -8.74 11.93
CA LYS A 20 -1.46 -8.33 10.57
C LYS A 20 -2.37 -9.37 9.90
N GLN A 21 -2.07 -10.65 10.08
CA GLN A 21 -2.91 -11.74 9.56
C GLN A 21 -4.26 -11.77 10.28
N VAL A 22 -4.28 -11.63 11.60
CA VAL A 22 -5.55 -11.56 12.35
C VAL A 22 -6.41 -10.39 11.88
N ALA A 23 -5.81 -9.21 11.67
CA ALA A 23 -6.50 -8.05 11.09
C ALA A 23 -7.06 -8.35 9.68
N SER A 24 -6.26 -9.01 8.83
CA SER A 24 -6.66 -9.37 7.47
C SER A 24 -7.83 -10.36 7.44
N PHE A 25 -7.82 -11.37 8.32
CA PHE A 25 -8.85 -12.42 8.34
C PHE A 25 -10.15 -11.98 9.03
N THR A 26 -10.07 -11.03 9.96
CA THR A 26 -11.25 -10.58 10.72
C THR A 26 -11.86 -9.30 10.16
N GLY A 27 -11.18 -8.63 9.22
CA GLY A 27 -11.58 -7.31 8.71
C GLY A 27 -11.35 -6.16 9.71
N ALA A 28 -10.74 -6.44 10.86
CA ALA A 28 -10.45 -5.45 11.88
C ALA A 28 -9.17 -4.67 11.58
N THR A 29 -9.03 -3.46 12.13
CA THR A 29 -7.79 -2.70 11.94
C THR A 29 -6.66 -3.28 12.80
N THR A 30 -5.43 -3.21 12.31
CA THR A 30 -4.24 -3.64 13.09
C THR A 30 -4.08 -2.88 14.41
N LYS A 31 -4.65 -1.68 14.53
CA LYS A 31 -4.68 -0.93 15.78
C LYS A 31 -5.64 -1.55 16.78
N ASP A 32 -6.81 -1.98 16.34
CA ASP A 32 -7.82 -2.57 17.22
C ASP A 32 -7.39 -3.96 17.69
N VAL A 33 -6.78 -4.76 16.82
CA VAL A 33 -6.17 -6.04 17.22
C VAL A 33 -5.10 -5.86 18.30
N LYS A 34 -4.25 -4.83 18.19
CA LYS A 34 -3.28 -4.50 19.26
C LYS A 34 -3.93 -4.08 20.56
N LYS A 35 -5.04 -3.35 20.50
CA LYS A 35 -5.79 -2.95 21.70
C LYS A 35 -6.45 -4.14 22.39
N TRP A 36 -6.84 -5.16 21.63
CA TRP A 36 -7.36 -6.43 22.15
C TRP A 36 -6.29 -7.21 22.89
N GLU A 37 -5.07 -7.29 22.35
CA GLU A 37 -3.93 -7.89 23.05
C GLU A 37 -3.56 -7.16 24.33
N SER A 38 -3.63 -5.82 24.32
CA SER A 38 -3.34 -5.03 25.52
C SER A 38 -4.50 -4.98 26.52
N GLY A 39 -5.66 -5.57 26.20
CA GLY A 39 -6.86 -5.53 27.03
C GLY A 39 -7.50 -4.15 27.16
N THR A 40 -7.13 -3.20 26.30
CA THR A 40 -7.66 -1.83 26.32
C THR A 40 -9.00 -1.67 25.59
N SER A 41 -9.33 -2.62 24.70
CA SER A 41 -10.65 -2.70 24.08
C SER A 41 -11.04 -4.16 23.83
N LEU A 42 -12.33 -4.39 23.59
CA LEU A 42 -12.89 -5.68 23.18
C LEU A 42 -13.46 -5.57 21.76
N PRO A 43 -13.53 -6.68 21.00
CA PRO A 43 -14.26 -6.70 19.73
C PRO A 43 -15.76 -6.51 19.98
N THR A 44 -16.37 -5.55 19.29
CA THR A 44 -17.80 -5.19 19.45
C THR A 44 -18.66 -5.62 18.27
N ASP A 45 -18.07 -5.81 17.09
CA ASP A 45 -18.79 -6.21 15.88
C ASP A 45 -19.01 -7.74 15.88
N THR A 46 -20.25 -8.16 15.64
CA THR A 46 -20.65 -9.57 15.54
C THR A 46 -19.89 -10.30 14.44
N LYS A 47 -19.60 -9.62 13.32
CA LYS A 47 -18.83 -10.21 12.20
C LYS A 47 -17.40 -10.50 12.62
N ILE A 48 -16.79 -9.57 13.35
CA ILE A 48 -15.43 -9.70 13.87
C ILE A 48 -15.37 -10.83 14.91
N ILE A 49 -16.36 -10.92 15.80
CA ILE A 49 -16.42 -11.98 16.82
C ILE A 49 -16.57 -13.36 16.14
N ALA A 50 -17.45 -13.50 15.15
CA ALA A 50 -17.61 -14.74 14.41
C ALA A 50 -16.34 -15.14 13.63
N ALA A 51 -15.67 -14.17 13.00
CA ALA A 51 -14.40 -14.40 12.32
C ALA A 51 -13.28 -14.78 13.31
N LEU A 52 -13.25 -14.16 14.49
CA LEU A 52 -12.33 -14.52 15.57
C LEU A 52 -12.62 -15.92 16.12
N GLU A 53 -13.88 -16.33 16.22
CA GLU A 53 -14.26 -17.69 16.60
C GLU A 53 -13.82 -18.72 15.54
N GLY A 54 -13.99 -18.40 14.24
CA GLY A 54 -13.49 -19.26 13.16
C GLY A 54 -11.96 -19.37 13.12
N LEU A 55 -11.25 -18.27 13.44
CA LEU A 55 -9.80 -18.21 13.40
C LEU A 55 -9.13 -18.76 14.68
N LEU A 56 -9.70 -18.43 15.84
CA LEU A 56 -9.12 -18.69 17.16
C LEU A 56 -9.88 -19.72 18.01
N GLY A 57 -11.02 -20.21 17.55
CA GLY A 57 -11.85 -21.19 18.25
C GLY A 57 -12.88 -20.57 19.20
N LYS A 58 -13.79 -21.42 19.68
CA LYS A 58 -14.94 -21.05 20.54
C LYS A 58 -14.52 -20.58 21.93
N GLU A 59 -13.28 -20.86 22.32
CA GLU A 59 -12.72 -20.43 23.60
C GLU A 59 -12.65 -18.90 23.69
N ILE A 60 -12.50 -18.21 22.55
CA ILE A 60 -12.44 -16.76 22.52
C ILE A 60 -13.82 -16.12 22.77
N SER A 61 -14.88 -16.64 22.14
CA SER A 61 -16.24 -16.12 22.31
C SER A 61 -16.80 -16.40 23.71
N GLN A 62 -16.46 -17.54 24.33
CA GLN A 62 -16.83 -17.84 25.72
C GLN A 62 -16.27 -16.82 26.73
N THR A 63 -15.08 -16.27 26.46
CA THR A 63 -14.50 -15.22 27.31
C THR A 63 -15.16 -13.85 27.13
N LEU A 64 -15.83 -13.63 25.99
CA LEU A 64 -16.64 -12.44 25.71
C LEU A 64 -18.04 -12.57 26.33
N GLU A 65 -18.66 -13.76 26.29
CA GLU A 65 -19.99 -14.01 26.86
C GLU A 65 -20.08 -13.79 28.38
N SER A 66 -18.95 -13.91 29.09
CA SER A 66 -18.87 -13.60 30.53
C SER A 66 -19.04 -12.11 30.84
N ASN A 67 -19.02 -11.24 29.81
CA ASN A 67 -19.28 -9.80 29.88
C ASN A 67 -20.48 -9.45 28.97
N ASP A 68 -21.70 -9.73 29.44
CA ASP A 68 -22.99 -9.27 28.89
C ASP A 68 -23.11 -9.16 27.36
N PHE A 69 -22.72 -10.21 26.63
CA PHE A 69 -23.04 -10.34 25.21
C PHE A 69 -23.95 -11.56 24.99
N LYS A 70 -25.19 -11.32 24.54
CA LYS A 70 -26.10 -12.39 24.11
C LYS A 70 -25.81 -12.71 22.64
N PRO A 71 -25.21 -13.87 22.31
CA PRO A 71 -25.06 -14.28 20.92
C PRO A 71 -26.45 -14.59 20.33
N ILE A 72 -26.79 -13.91 19.23
CA ILE A 72 -27.92 -14.32 18.40
C ILE A 72 -27.49 -15.59 17.68
N LYS A 73 -28.22 -16.70 17.91
CA LYS A 73 -28.04 -17.96 17.19
C LYS A 73 -28.47 -17.77 15.73
N THR A 74 -27.58 -17.26 14.90
CA THR A 74 -27.81 -17.20 13.45
C THR A 74 -27.30 -18.50 12.85
N SER A 75 -28.21 -19.32 12.33
CA SER A 75 -27.90 -20.59 11.67
C SER A 75 -26.91 -20.39 10.52
N GLU A 76 -25.89 -21.26 10.44
CA GLU A 76 -24.77 -21.24 9.47
C GLU A 76 -25.22 -21.02 8.01
N LYS A 77 -26.42 -21.48 7.63
CA LYS A 77 -27.00 -21.30 6.29
C LYS A 77 -27.24 -19.84 5.85
N ILE A 78 -27.43 -18.90 6.78
CA ILE A 78 -27.78 -17.51 6.44
C ILE A 78 -26.54 -16.66 6.12
N ILE A 79 -25.37 -17.06 6.63
CA ILE A 79 -24.12 -16.31 6.45
C ILE A 79 -23.56 -16.55 5.05
N GLU A 80 -23.66 -17.79 4.55
CA GLU A 80 -23.16 -18.16 3.20
C GLU A 80 -23.93 -17.39 2.12
N ASP A 81 -25.26 -17.36 2.17
CA ASP A 81 -26.07 -16.68 1.15
C ASP A 81 -25.90 -15.14 1.18
N SER A 82 -25.70 -14.55 2.36
CA SER A 82 -25.54 -13.09 2.50
C SER A 82 -24.13 -12.58 2.14
N LEU A 83 -23.12 -13.45 2.12
CA LEU A 83 -21.74 -13.08 1.75
C LEU A 83 -21.58 -12.87 0.24
N PHE A 84 -22.45 -13.46 -0.58
CA PHE A 84 -22.35 -13.42 -2.04
C PHE A 84 -23.45 -12.59 -2.73
N THR A 85 -24.44 -12.09 -1.99
CA THR A 85 -25.46 -11.18 -2.54
C THR A 85 -25.11 -9.72 -2.28
N ILE A 86 -24.79 -9.00 -3.37
CA ILE A 86 -24.63 -7.54 -3.34
C ILE A 86 -26.01 -6.89 -3.44
N ASP A 87 -26.43 -6.20 -2.37
CA ASP A 87 -27.62 -5.33 -2.39
C ASP A 87 -27.37 -4.12 -3.30
N LYS A 88 -27.74 -4.23 -4.58
CA LYS A 88 -27.53 -3.18 -5.60
C LYS A 88 -28.32 -1.88 -5.36
N GLU A 89 -29.29 -1.88 -4.43
CA GLU A 89 -30.18 -0.74 -4.18
C GLU A 89 -29.80 0.09 -2.94
N LYS A 90 -28.77 -0.31 -2.18
CA LYS A 90 -28.37 0.43 -0.99
C LYS A 90 -27.51 1.63 -1.37
N ASN A 91 -28.17 2.74 -1.70
CA ASN A 91 -27.53 4.04 -1.83
C ASN A 91 -26.94 4.45 -0.46
N VAL A 92 -25.65 4.24 -0.29
CA VAL A 92 -24.91 4.72 0.88
C VAL A 92 -24.65 6.22 0.67
N ASP A 93 -25.40 7.07 1.36
CA ASP A 93 -25.15 8.51 1.39
C ASP A 93 -23.81 8.80 2.07
N LEU A 94 -22.74 8.85 1.26
CA LEU A 94 -21.43 9.31 1.68
C LEU A 94 -21.52 10.81 1.95
N LYS A 95 -21.66 11.22 3.22
CA LYS A 95 -21.56 12.62 3.63
C LYS A 95 -20.17 13.15 3.27
N SER A 96 -20.06 13.79 2.12
CA SER A 96 -18.86 14.50 1.69
C SER A 96 -18.67 15.74 2.55
N GLY A 97 -17.81 15.66 3.55
CA GLY A 97 -17.40 16.83 4.34
C GLY A 97 -16.76 17.91 3.45
N ILE A 98 -16.96 19.18 3.82
CA ILE A 98 -16.57 20.40 3.08
C ILE A 98 -15.07 20.40 2.69
N PHE A 99 -14.22 19.65 3.41
CA PHE A 99 -12.79 19.54 3.16
C PHE A 99 -12.38 18.54 2.05
N ASN A 100 -13.30 17.73 1.51
CA ASN A 100 -12.98 16.83 0.39
C ASN A 100 -12.93 17.53 -0.97
N ARG A 101 -13.46 18.76 -1.10
CA ARG A 101 -13.35 19.55 -2.35
C ARG A 101 -11.95 20.08 -2.64
N PHE A 102 -11.07 20.18 -1.64
CA PHE A 102 -9.72 20.74 -1.80
C PHE A 102 -8.61 19.69 -1.97
N LYS A 103 -8.98 18.42 -2.18
CA LYS A 103 -8.02 17.31 -2.42
C LYS A 103 -8.17 16.63 -3.79
N SER A 104 -9.01 17.16 -4.67
CA SER A 104 -8.94 16.82 -6.10
C SER A 104 -7.87 17.70 -6.75
N ASP A 105 -7.11 17.13 -7.69
CA ASP A 105 -6.17 17.77 -8.64
C ASP A 105 -4.68 17.49 -8.40
N LYS A 106 -4.33 16.63 -7.44
CA LYS A 106 -3.03 15.94 -7.50
C LYS A 106 -3.26 14.44 -7.38
N GLU A 107 -3.44 13.82 -8.55
CA GLU A 107 -3.36 12.37 -8.73
C GLU A 107 -2.14 11.84 -7.97
N LYS A 108 -2.40 11.10 -6.89
CA LYS A 108 -1.36 10.31 -6.22
C LYS A 108 -1.01 9.19 -7.19
N LYS A 109 0.04 9.39 -8.00
CA LYS A 109 0.70 8.29 -8.71
C LYS A 109 1.06 7.22 -7.68
N GLN A 110 0.40 6.08 -7.77
CA GLN A 110 0.75 4.91 -6.97
C GLN A 110 2.20 4.54 -7.29
N LYS A 111 3.01 4.47 -6.25
CA LYS A 111 4.43 4.13 -6.35
C LYS A 111 4.50 2.60 -6.41
N ASN A 112 4.48 2.03 -7.61
CA ASN A 112 4.67 0.60 -7.81
C ASN A 112 6.13 0.25 -7.48
N THR A 113 6.39 -0.17 -6.24
CA THR A 113 7.62 -0.89 -5.91
C THR A 113 7.38 -2.36 -6.25
N THR A 114 7.69 -2.74 -7.48
CA THR A 114 7.78 -4.15 -7.87
C THR A 114 9.00 -4.73 -7.15
N SER A 115 8.79 -5.52 -6.12
CA SER A 115 9.81 -6.46 -5.63
C SER A 115 9.51 -7.78 -6.32
N GLU A 116 10.47 -8.28 -7.08
CA GLU A 116 10.40 -9.55 -7.79
C GLU A 116 10.32 -10.72 -6.78
N MET A 117 9.11 -11.12 -6.41
CA MET A 117 8.78 -12.48 -5.96
C MET A 117 7.26 -12.64 -5.98
N ASN A 118 6.77 -13.77 -6.50
CA ASN A 118 5.36 -14.18 -6.65
C ASN A 118 4.76 -13.91 -8.05
N VAL A 119 5.33 -14.58 -9.06
CA VAL A 119 4.73 -14.68 -10.41
C VAL A 119 3.62 -15.75 -10.47
N PHE A 120 3.43 -16.56 -9.42
CA PHE A 120 2.50 -17.70 -9.48
C PHE A 120 1.03 -17.37 -9.14
N ASP A 121 0.76 -16.22 -8.51
CA ASP A 121 -0.62 -15.87 -8.07
C ASP A 121 -1.36 -14.92 -9.04
N VAL A 122 -0.73 -14.49 -10.14
CA VAL A 122 -1.26 -13.38 -10.98
C VAL A 122 -2.32 -13.82 -12.00
N TYR A 123 -2.57 -15.13 -12.19
CA TYR A 123 -3.50 -15.60 -13.22
C TYR A 123 -4.89 -16.03 -12.73
N SER A 124 -5.21 -15.93 -11.44
CA SER A 124 -6.51 -16.43 -10.94
C SER A 124 -7.59 -15.37 -10.66
N ASP A 125 -7.28 -14.07 -10.67
CA ASP A 125 -8.29 -13.02 -10.46
C ASP A 125 -8.01 -11.82 -11.36
N LYS A 126 -8.62 -11.83 -12.55
CA LYS A 126 -8.95 -10.60 -13.25
C LYS A 126 -10.46 -10.49 -13.25
N GLU A 127 -11.00 -9.97 -12.15
CA GLU A 127 -12.27 -9.26 -12.20
C GLU A 127 -12.17 -8.18 -13.29
N VAL A 128 -13.22 -8.12 -14.11
CA VAL A 128 -13.40 -7.13 -15.16
C VAL A 128 -13.52 -5.76 -14.49
N ILE A 129 -12.40 -5.03 -14.41
CA ILE A 129 -12.42 -3.61 -14.11
C ILE A 129 -12.90 -2.91 -15.38
N ASP A 130 -14.17 -2.49 -15.38
CA ASP A 130 -14.65 -1.43 -16.26
C ASP A 130 -13.89 -0.14 -15.87
N ASP A 131 -12.72 0.05 -16.47
CA ASP A 131 -12.05 1.33 -16.53
C ASP A 131 -12.21 1.82 -17.97
N ASP A 132 -13.01 2.87 -18.17
CA ASP A 132 -13.34 3.56 -19.43
C ASP A 132 -12.12 4.19 -20.14
N LYS A 133 -10.93 3.65 -19.94
CA LYS A 133 -9.78 3.82 -20.82
C LYS A 133 -9.59 2.51 -21.53
N LYS A 134 -10.26 2.38 -22.68
CA LYS A 134 -9.93 1.39 -23.70
C LYS A 134 -8.44 1.59 -24.01
N ILE A 135 -7.58 0.81 -23.37
CA ILE A 135 -6.15 0.78 -23.71
C ILE A 135 -6.15 0.31 -25.15
N ASP A 136 -5.76 1.20 -26.06
CA ASP A 136 -5.65 0.85 -27.46
C ASP A 136 -4.45 -0.08 -27.60
N PHE A 137 -4.73 -1.39 -27.52
CA PHE A 137 -3.72 -2.43 -27.58
C PHE A 137 -3.01 -2.42 -28.94
N ASP A 138 -3.66 -1.93 -30.00
CA ASP A 138 -3.05 -1.80 -31.31
C ASP A 138 -2.02 -0.66 -31.30
N GLU A 139 -2.36 0.50 -30.73
CA GLU A 139 -1.40 1.60 -30.54
C GLU A 139 -0.22 1.20 -29.63
N LEU A 140 -0.48 0.41 -28.58
CA LEU A 140 0.56 -0.07 -27.68
C LEU A 140 1.50 -1.07 -28.38
N TYR A 141 0.95 -1.93 -29.23
CA TYR A 141 1.70 -2.92 -29.99
C TYR A 141 2.57 -2.29 -31.07
N GLU A 142 2.02 -1.34 -31.83
CA GLU A 142 2.77 -0.60 -32.85
C GLU A 142 3.93 0.20 -32.22
N ASN A 143 3.69 0.86 -31.08
CA ASN A 143 4.78 1.54 -30.36
C ASN A 143 5.86 0.55 -29.88
N ALA A 144 5.49 -0.63 -29.40
CA ALA A 144 6.45 -1.64 -28.94
C ALA A 144 7.29 -2.24 -30.08
N LEU A 145 6.76 -2.30 -31.30
CA LEU A 145 7.51 -2.71 -32.49
C LEU A 145 8.51 -1.65 -32.94
N GLU A 146 8.21 -0.37 -32.71
CA GLU A 146 9.10 0.76 -33.02
C GLU A 146 10.14 1.05 -31.93
N GLU A 147 10.00 0.45 -30.74
CA GLU A 147 10.94 0.63 -29.63
C GLU A 147 12.33 0.12 -30.00
N ARG A 148 13.32 1.00 -29.89
CA ARG A 148 14.74 0.69 -30.07
C ARG A 148 15.39 0.43 -28.71
N PRO A 149 16.57 -0.22 -28.67
CA PRO A 149 17.33 -0.33 -27.43
C PRO A 149 17.42 1.03 -26.73
N TYR A 150 17.30 1.05 -25.40
CA TYR A 150 17.07 2.26 -24.58
C TYR A 150 17.96 3.48 -24.90
N ILE A 151 19.17 3.25 -25.39
CA ILE A 151 20.15 4.30 -25.74
C ILE A 151 19.82 4.98 -27.08
N ALA A 152 19.15 4.27 -27.99
CA ALA A 152 18.84 4.68 -29.35
C ALA A 152 17.39 5.16 -29.54
N ASP A 153 16.56 5.13 -28.49
CA ASP A 153 15.20 5.67 -28.52
C ASP A 153 15.14 7.11 -27.95
N PRO A 154 14.89 8.13 -28.80
CA PRO A 154 14.76 9.52 -28.35
C PRO A 154 13.56 9.76 -27.42
N LYS A 155 12.47 8.99 -27.55
CA LYS A 155 11.28 9.10 -26.68
C LYS A 155 11.64 8.67 -25.25
N GLN A 156 12.49 7.66 -25.10
CA GLN A 156 12.95 7.20 -23.79
C GLN A 156 14.01 8.12 -23.20
N LEU A 157 14.97 8.62 -23.99
CA LEU A 157 15.99 9.55 -23.51
C LEU A 157 15.36 10.82 -22.91
N SER A 158 14.39 11.41 -23.61
CA SER A 158 13.65 12.59 -23.14
C SER A 158 12.82 12.30 -21.88
N PHE A 159 12.27 11.09 -21.72
CA PHE A 159 11.62 10.64 -20.48
C PHE A 159 12.61 10.59 -19.30
N TYR A 160 13.83 10.09 -19.50
CA TYR A 160 14.85 10.09 -18.44
C TYR A 160 15.30 11.49 -18.03
N PHE A 161 15.51 12.39 -19.00
CA PHE A 161 15.87 13.78 -18.73
C PHE A 161 14.76 14.51 -17.98
N SER A 162 13.50 14.35 -18.40
CA SER A 162 12.37 14.99 -17.71
C SER A 162 12.17 14.47 -16.28
N ARG A 163 12.35 13.17 -16.04
CA ARG A 163 12.22 12.57 -14.70
C ARG A 163 13.33 13.01 -13.73
N ASN A 164 14.52 13.28 -14.25
CA ASN A 164 15.71 13.62 -13.45
C ASN A 164 16.18 15.07 -13.62
N ILE A 165 15.35 15.95 -14.17
CA ILE A 165 15.75 17.32 -14.53
C ILE A 165 16.32 18.12 -13.34
N LYS A 166 15.78 17.91 -12.13
CA LYS A 166 16.26 18.57 -10.92
C LYS A 166 17.69 18.16 -10.57
N THR A 167 17.98 16.87 -10.68
CA THR A 167 19.31 16.30 -10.47
C THR A 167 20.27 16.84 -11.53
N PHE A 168 19.84 16.89 -12.80
CA PHE A 168 20.64 17.44 -13.88
C PHE A 168 21.03 18.91 -13.65
N ILE A 169 20.06 19.74 -13.21
CA ILE A 169 20.31 21.15 -12.88
C ILE A 169 21.30 21.25 -11.69
N SER A 170 21.09 20.48 -10.63
CA SER A 170 21.97 20.47 -9.46
C SER A 170 23.41 20.07 -9.82
N VAL A 171 23.57 19.04 -10.63
CA VAL A 171 24.89 18.58 -11.09
C VAL A 171 25.54 19.63 -11.99
N SER A 172 24.77 20.30 -12.86
CA SER A 172 25.28 21.38 -13.72
C SER A 172 25.78 22.58 -12.91
N ILE A 173 25.08 22.95 -11.84
CA ILE A 173 25.53 24.02 -10.93
C ILE A 173 26.84 23.61 -10.22
N LEU A 174 26.90 22.39 -9.70
CA LEU A 174 28.13 21.87 -9.07
C LEU A 174 29.30 21.82 -10.05
N LEU A 175 29.05 21.38 -11.29
CA LEU A 175 30.05 21.36 -12.35
C LEU A 175 30.56 22.77 -12.67
N TYR A 176 29.67 23.75 -12.77
CA TYR A 176 30.05 25.15 -12.99
C TYR A 176 30.96 25.67 -11.86
N ILE A 177 30.61 25.41 -10.61
CA ILE A 177 31.43 25.78 -9.45
C ILE A 177 32.80 25.10 -9.50
N ALA A 178 32.83 23.80 -9.80
CA ALA A 178 34.07 23.02 -9.91
C ALA A 178 35.00 23.57 -11.01
N VAL A 179 34.44 23.91 -12.18
CA VAL A 179 35.20 24.52 -13.28
C VAL A 179 35.79 25.87 -12.87
N LYS A 180 35.00 26.71 -12.18
CA LYS A 180 35.50 28.00 -11.68
C LYS A 180 36.59 27.86 -10.63
N ALA A 181 36.43 26.95 -9.68
CA ALA A 181 37.44 26.64 -8.67
C ALA A 181 38.73 26.13 -9.33
N PHE A 182 38.61 25.23 -10.32
CA PHE A 182 39.76 24.71 -11.04
C PHE A 182 40.47 25.80 -11.88
N GLN A 183 39.72 26.71 -12.49
CA GLN A 183 40.28 27.86 -13.21
C GLN A 183 41.05 28.78 -12.26
N MET A 184 40.52 29.06 -11.07
CA MET A 184 41.25 29.84 -10.06
C MET A 184 42.52 29.13 -9.60
N PHE A 185 42.44 27.82 -9.37
CA PHE A 185 43.61 27.00 -9.02
C PHE A 185 44.70 27.10 -10.08
N LEU A 186 44.37 26.93 -11.36
CA LEU A 186 45.34 27.05 -12.45
C LEU A 186 45.95 28.45 -12.51
N ASN A 187 45.16 29.50 -12.32
CA ASN A 187 45.69 30.87 -12.30
C ASN A 187 46.68 31.08 -11.14
N SER A 188 46.34 30.61 -9.94
CA SER A 188 47.23 30.67 -8.77
C SER A 188 48.49 29.83 -8.98
N PHE A 189 48.37 28.66 -9.59
CA PHE A 189 49.49 27.79 -9.91
C PHE A 189 50.44 28.45 -10.92
N ASN A 190 49.90 29.05 -11.99
CA ASN A 190 50.72 29.77 -12.97
C ASN A 190 51.45 30.95 -12.32
N LEU A 191 50.77 31.75 -11.48
CA LEU A 191 51.39 32.86 -10.76
C LEU A 191 52.52 32.37 -9.82
N PHE A 192 52.33 31.21 -9.19
CA PHE A 192 53.40 30.59 -8.39
C PHE A 192 54.61 30.20 -9.24
N ILE A 193 54.40 29.59 -10.42
CA ILE A 193 55.49 29.24 -11.34
C ILE A 193 56.20 30.48 -11.88
N ASP A 194 55.45 31.52 -12.26
CA ASP A 194 56.00 32.79 -12.77
C ASP A 194 56.87 33.51 -11.73
N ASN A 195 56.56 33.38 -10.44
CA ASN A 195 57.40 33.93 -9.37
C ASN A 195 58.66 33.08 -9.07
N LEU A 196 58.72 31.86 -9.59
CA LEU A 196 59.80 30.90 -9.33
C LEU A 196 60.85 30.87 -10.47
N LEU A 197 60.44 31.30 -11.67
CA LEU A 197 61.29 31.54 -12.85
C LEU A 197 61.92 32.95 -12.80
#